data_AF-A0A498P2A2-F1
#
_entry.id   AF-A0A498P2A2-F1
#
_cell.length_a   1.000
_cell.length_b   1.000
_cell.length_c   1.000
_cell.angle_alpha   90.00
_cell.angle_beta   90.00
_cell.angle_gamma   90.00
#
_symmetry.space_group_name_H-M   'P 1'
#
loop_
_entity.id
_entity.type
_entity.pdbx_description
1 polymer ?
#
loop_
_entity_poly.entity_id
_entity_poly.type
_entity_poly.pdbx_seq_one_letter_code
_entity_poly.pdbx_strand_id
1 'polypeptide(L)'
;MRSRRESWFYQGKCQKTIFIADLVDGKLETSRALTVRFSEFEASVMGITSKVNEALEQEDSVILTDGQGNKILETEGTRRSAFWKQNARKVLAVKEEDFLQLQGNKKRRLSRRDDNGLDAVFDKIEEVVLASQGLQEVSTTMKELMELASSNRRVSLAAAEAATIKDAFACVVCKGPVVEPIVSSCCQSLVGCRSCIDEWKRNSVFCPKCRADDFHMNTQRLTGLSDALAALGNILWQ
;
A
#
# COMPACT_ATOMS: atom_id res chain seq x y z
N MET A 1 -19.97 -35.10 5.04
CA MET A 1 -19.68 -34.02 6.01
C MET A 1 -19.13 -32.84 5.22
N ARG A 2 -19.98 -31.92 4.71
CA ARG A 2 -20.28 -30.59 5.32
C ARG A 2 -19.02 -29.99 5.96
N SER A 3 -18.40 -28.91 5.45
CA SER A 3 -19.02 -27.63 5.14
C SER A 3 -18.08 -26.75 4.28
N ARG A 4 -18.48 -26.49 3.03
CA ARG A 4 -18.24 -25.18 2.39
C ARG A 4 -19.25 -24.21 3.01
N ARG A 5 -18.76 -23.21 3.76
CA ARG A 5 -19.43 -21.94 4.06
C ARG A 5 -18.32 -20.90 4.02
N GLU A 6 -18.22 -20.06 3.00
CA GLU A 6 -19.00 -18.82 2.88
C GLU A 6 -19.00 -18.03 4.19
N SER A 7 -18.10 -17.04 4.27
CA SER A 7 -18.31 -15.83 5.06
C SER A 7 -18.19 -14.65 4.09
N TRP A 8 -19.36 -14.25 3.61
CA TRP A 8 -19.65 -13.03 2.89
C TRP A 8 -19.50 -11.81 3.81
N PHE A 9 -19.47 -10.62 3.20
CA PHE A 9 -19.52 -9.25 3.78
C PHE A 9 -18.19 -8.56 4.13
N TYR A 10 -17.41 -8.21 3.09
CA TYR A 10 -16.87 -6.84 3.02
C TYR A 10 -17.89 -5.97 2.27
N GLN A 11 -19.02 -5.62 2.91
CA GLN A 11 -19.83 -4.50 2.43
C GLN A 11 -19.18 -3.18 2.87
N GLY A 12 -18.02 -2.87 2.29
CA GLY A 12 -17.49 -1.53 2.34
C GLY A 12 -18.39 -0.63 1.52
N LYS A 13 -19.15 0.27 2.16
CA LYS A 13 -19.88 1.33 1.45
C LYS A 13 -18.87 2.15 0.66
N CYS A 14 -18.96 2.09 -0.67
CA CYS A 14 -18.14 2.87 -1.57
C CYS A 14 -18.83 4.22 -1.77
N GLN A 15 -18.05 5.27 -2.06
CA GLN A 15 -18.61 6.56 -2.42
C GLN A 15 -17.83 7.19 -3.55
N LYS A 16 -18.52 7.97 -4.38
CA LYS A 16 -17.94 8.74 -5.47
C LYS A 16 -18.68 10.06 -5.60
N THR A 17 -17.93 11.14 -5.72
CA THR A 17 -18.46 12.45 -6.11
C THR A 17 -18.65 12.47 -7.63
N ILE A 18 -19.89 12.75 -8.04
CA ILE A 18 -20.33 12.96 -9.43
C ILE A 18 -20.70 14.43 -9.56
N PHE A 19 -20.16 15.11 -10.58
CA PHE A 19 -20.47 16.52 -10.82
C PHE A 19 -21.62 16.62 -11.81
N ILE A 20 -22.68 17.32 -11.46
CA ILE A 20 -23.74 17.67 -12.39
C ILE A 20 -23.22 18.82 -13.24
N ALA A 21 -23.30 18.67 -14.56
CA ALA A 21 -22.81 19.66 -15.50
C ALA A 21 -23.85 19.99 -16.57
N ASP A 22 -23.94 21.27 -16.85
CA ASP A 22 -24.85 21.86 -17.84
C ASP A 22 -24.02 22.41 -19.01
N LEU A 23 -24.59 22.42 -20.21
CA LEU A 23 -23.92 22.96 -21.39
C LEU A 23 -24.10 24.48 -21.48
N VAL A 24 -23.03 25.24 -21.26
CA VAL A 24 -22.98 26.70 -21.36
C VAL A 24 -21.97 27.10 -22.44
N ASP A 25 -22.41 27.85 -23.45
CA ASP A 25 -21.58 28.31 -24.58
C ASP A 25 -20.74 27.20 -25.26
N GLY A 26 -21.30 26.00 -25.32
CA GLY A 26 -20.66 24.83 -25.93
C GLY A 26 -19.60 24.14 -25.07
N LYS A 27 -19.46 24.53 -23.79
CA LYS A 27 -18.60 23.89 -22.79
C LYS A 27 -19.45 23.33 -21.64
N LEU A 28 -18.96 22.26 -21.01
CA LEU A 28 -19.61 21.70 -19.83
C LEU A 28 -19.16 22.47 -18.59
N GLU A 29 -20.09 23.13 -17.92
CA GLU A 29 -19.85 23.81 -16.66
C GLU A 29 -20.49 23.03 -15.51
N THR A 30 -19.74 22.81 -14.43
CA THR A 30 -20.24 22.05 -13.28
C THR A 30 -21.11 22.95 -12.40
N SER A 31 -22.40 22.64 -12.31
CA SER A 31 -23.35 23.40 -11.49
C SER A 31 -23.38 22.93 -10.03
N ARG A 32 -23.33 21.61 -9.79
CA ARG A 32 -23.29 21.05 -8.42
C ARG A 32 -22.55 19.73 -8.34
N ALA A 33 -22.19 19.31 -7.13
CA ALA A 33 -21.56 18.01 -6.87
C ALA A 33 -22.48 17.12 -6.02
N LEU A 34 -22.65 15.88 -6.43
CA LEU A 34 -23.45 14.86 -5.78
C LEU A 34 -22.55 13.71 -5.29
N THR A 35 -22.64 13.36 -4.01
CA THR A 35 -21.92 12.18 -3.50
C THR A 35 -22.82 10.96 -3.57
N VAL A 36 -22.50 10.05 -4.49
CA VAL A 36 -23.20 8.77 -4.66
C VAL A 36 -22.55 7.72 -3.78
N ARG A 37 -23.35 7.02 -2.98
CA ARG A 37 -22.94 5.84 -2.21
C ARG A 37 -23.42 4.58 -2.91
N PHE A 38 -22.54 3.60 -3.03
CA PHE A 38 -22.80 2.36 -3.77
C PHE A 38 -22.05 1.17 -3.18
N SER A 39 -22.55 -0.03 -3.42
CA SER A 39 -21.90 -1.31 -3.12
C SER A 39 -21.09 -1.81 -4.31
N GLU A 40 -20.29 -2.87 -4.12
CA GLU A 40 -19.55 -3.50 -5.22
C GLU A 40 -20.47 -3.97 -6.36
N PHE A 41 -21.69 -4.43 -6.04
CA PHE A 41 -22.67 -4.87 -7.02
C PHE A 41 -23.27 -3.71 -7.84
N GLU A 42 -23.39 -2.54 -7.23
CA GLU A 42 -23.88 -1.32 -7.87
C GLU A 42 -22.76 -0.57 -8.63
N ALA A 43 -21.51 -1.03 -8.55
CA ALA A 43 -20.34 -0.40 -9.14
C ALA A 43 -20.22 -0.62 -10.67
N SER A 44 -21.24 -0.21 -11.40
CA SER A 44 -21.34 -0.24 -12.87
C SER A 44 -21.79 1.13 -13.39
N VAL A 45 -21.65 1.39 -14.69
CA VAL A 45 -22.12 2.67 -15.28
C VAL A 45 -23.62 2.80 -15.05
N MET A 46 -24.37 1.72 -15.31
CA MET A 46 -25.81 1.70 -15.07
C MET A 46 -26.18 1.92 -13.59
N GLY A 47 -25.47 1.26 -12.66
CA GLY A 47 -25.75 1.37 -11.23
C GLY A 47 -25.50 2.77 -10.70
N ILE A 48 -24.38 3.40 -11.10
CA ILE A 48 -24.08 4.79 -10.72
C ILE A 48 -25.06 5.76 -11.36
N THR A 49 -25.43 5.60 -12.64
CA THR A 49 -26.45 6.43 -13.29
C THR A 49 -27.79 6.36 -12.56
N SER A 50 -28.24 5.16 -12.16
CA SER A 50 -29.48 4.99 -11.38
C SER A 50 -29.44 5.79 -10.08
N LYS A 51 -28.35 5.69 -9.32
CA LYS A 51 -28.17 6.45 -8.07
C LYS A 51 -28.16 7.96 -8.28
N VAL A 52 -27.59 8.42 -9.40
CA VAL A 52 -27.61 9.85 -9.74
C VAL A 52 -29.05 10.28 -10.03
N ASN A 53 -29.77 9.58 -10.91
CA ASN A 53 -31.16 9.91 -11.23
C ASN A 53 -32.06 9.88 -9.98
N GLU A 54 -31.94 8.85 -9.15
CA GLU A 54 -32.65 8.72 -7.86
C GLU A 54 -32.42 9.94 -6.96
N ALA A 55 -31.19 10.47 -6.92
CA ALA A 55 -30.84 11.60 -6.07
C ALA A 55 -31.16 12.98 -6.67
N LEU A 56 -31.33 13.07 -8.00
CA LEU A 56 -31.70 14.32 -8.65
C LEU A 56 -33.22 14.55 -8.63
N GLU A 57 -34.02 13.50 -8.38
CA GLU A 57 -35.50 13.54 -8.45
C GLU A 57 -36.01 14.13 -9.77
N GLN A 58 -35.23 13.95 -10.85
CA GLN A 58 -35.50 14.48 -12.18
C GLN A 58 -36.09 13.41 -13.10
N GLU A 59 -36.99 13.82 -13.99
CA GLU A 59 -37.56 12.96 -15.04
C GLU A 59 -36.59 12.72 -16.20
N ASP A 60 -35.62 13.64 -16.40
CA ASP A 60 -34.66 13.58 -17.49
C ASP A 60 -33.52 12.58 -17.24
N SER A 61 -33.23 11.76 -18.25
CA SER A 61 -32.11 10.81 -18.22
C SER A 61 -30.75 11.52 -18.31
N VAL A 62 -29.83 11.18 -17.39
CA VAL A 62 -28.44 11.67 -17.43
C VAL A 62 -27.49 10.66 -18.08
N ILE A 63 -26.46 11.20 -18.74
CA ILE A 63 -25.33 10.45 -19.29
C ILE A 63 -24.09 10.74 -18.45
N LEU A 64 -23.42 9.68 -17.99
CA LEU A 64 -22.13 9.81 -17.33
C LEU A 64 -21.02 10.02 -18.35
N THR A 65 -20.22 11.07 -18.15
CA THR A 65 -19.06 11.40 -18.98
C THR A 65 -17.81 11.56 -18.12
N ASP A 66 -16.64 11.42 -18.74
CA ASP A 66 -15.37 11.82 -18.12
C ASP A 66 -15.27 13.36 -18.02
N GLY A 67 -14.18 13.85 -17.42
CA GLY A 67 -13.93 15.30 -17.34
C GLY A 67 -13.84 16.03 -18.68
N GLN A 68 -13.71 15.31 -19.80
CA GLN A 68 -13.63 15.86 -21.16
C GLN A 68 -14.97 15.78 -21.91
N GLY A 69 -16.04 15.33 -21.26
CA GLY A 69 -17.35 15.17 -21.87
C GLY A 69 -17.42 14.00 -22.87
N ASN A 70 -16.57 12.98 -22.71
CA ASN A 70 -16.72 11.72 -23.44
C ASN A 70 -17.56 10.75 -22.61
N LYS A 71 -18.52 10.07 -23.25
CA LYS A 71 -19.38 9.10 -22.58
C LYS A 71 -18.57 7.96 -21.96
N ILE A 72 -18.79 7.70 -20.68
CA ILE A 72 -18.24 6.52 -20.01
C ILE A 72 -19.07 5.32 -20.46
N LEU A 73 -18.40 4.35 -21.08
CA LEU A 73 -19.06 3.14 -21.61
C LEU A 73 -18.99 2.01 -20.60
N GLU A 74 -20.05 1.20 -20.57
CA GLU A 74 -20.10 -0.02 -19.78
C GLU A 74 -19.14 -1.06 -20.40
N THR A 75 -18.07 -1.37 -19.66
CA THR A 75 -17.04 -2.35 -20.02
C THR A 75 -16.65 -3.16 -18.78
N GLU A 76 -15.89 -4.25 -18.93
CA GLU A 76 -15.36 -4.98 -17.76
C GLU A 76 -14.53 -4.07 -16.83
N GLY A 77 -13.81 -3.09 -17.40
CA GLY A 77 -13.01 -2.13 -16.63
C GLY A 77 -13.81 -1.11 -15.83
N THR A 78 -15.07 -0.84 -16.20
CA THR A 78 -15.98 0.07 -15.47
C THR A 78 -16.91 -0.68 -14.52
N ARG A 79 -16.85 -2.01 -14.51
CA ARG A 79 -17.58 -2.91 -13.60
C ARG A 79 -16.67 -3.32 -12.46
N ARG A 80 -16.65 -2.53 -11.39
CA ARG A 80 -16.01 -2.79 -10.07
C ARG A 80 -15.82 -1.46 -9.35
N SER A 81 -15.82 -1.48 -8.02
CA SER A 81 -15.64 -0.25 -7.24
C SER A 81 -14.27 0.40 -7.43
N ALA A 82 -13.26 -0.37 -7.85
CA ALA A 82 -11.91 0.14 -8.11
C ALA A 82 -11.88 1.25 -9.18
N PHE A 83 -12.72 1.16 -10.22
CA PHE A 83 -12.82 2.21 -11.24
C PHE A 83 -13.38 3.50 -10.66
N TRP A 84 -14.48 3.38 -9.91
CA TRP A 84 -15.25 4.51 -9.39
C TRP A 84 -14.58 5.21 -8.22
N LYS A 85 -13.84 4.48 -7.37
CA LYS A 85 -13.12 5.03 -6.20
C LYS A 85 -11.90 5.88 -6.54
N GLN A 86 -11.40 5.86 -7.79
CA GLN A 86 -10.22 6.64 -8.14
C GLN A 86 -10.53 8.14 -8.08
N ASN A 87 -9.96 8.83 -7.08
CA ASN A 87 -10.25 10.23 -6.78
C ASN A 87 -9.88 11.17 -7.94
N ALA A 88 -8.77 10.89 -8.64
CA ALA A 88 -8.31 11.68 -9.78
C ALA A 88 -9.27 11.68 -10.99
N ARG A 89 -10.21 10.73 -11.09
CA ARG A 89 -11.14 10.68 -12.24
C ARG A 89 -12.34 11.57 -11.99
N LYS A 90 -12.41 12.70 -12.68
CA LYS A 90 -13.64 13.52 -12.73
C LYS A 90 -14.71 12.77 -13.52
N VAL A 91 -15.89 12.61 -12.92
CA VAL A 91 -17.08 12.03 -13.57
C VAL A 91 -18.17 13.09 -13.55
N LEU A 92 -18.69 13.41 -14.72
CA LEU A 92 -19.79 14.35 -14.89
C LEU A 92 -21.08 13.59 -15.19
N ALA A 93 -22.20 14.03 -14.64
CA ALA A 93 -23.53 13.67 -15.10
C ALA A 93 -24.08 14.84 -15.92
N VAL A 94 -24.36 14.58 -17.19
CA VAL A 94 -24.81 15.58 -18.16
C VAL A 94 -26.17 15.14 -18.66
N LYS A 95 -27.11 16.07 -18.84
CA LYS A 95 -28.39 15.74 -19.46
C LYS A 95 -28.19 15.16 -20.86
N GLU A 96 -29.04 14.23 -21.26
CA GLU A 96 -28.92 13.61 -22.58
C GLU A 96 -28.99 14.62 -23.74
N GLU A 97 -29.85 15.63 -23.62
CA GLU A 97 -29.97 16.74 -24.58
C GLU A 97 -28.65 17.52 -24.76
N ASP A 98 -28.03 17.90 -23.66
CA ASP A 98 -26.77 18.63 -23.63
C ASP A 98 -25.61 17.79 -24.18
N PHE A 99 -25.61 16.49 -23.86
CA PHE A 99 -24.61 15.57 -24.39
C PHE A 99 -24.68 15.45 -25.92
N LEU A 100 -25.88 15.38 -26.50
CA LEU A 100 -26.07 15.33 -27.95
C LEU A 100 -25.61 16.62 -28.63
N GLN A 101 -25.89 17.78 -28.04
CA GLN A 101 -25.41 19.07 -28.55
C GLN A 101 -23.88 19.17 -28.49
N LEU A 102 -23.25 18.72 -27.40
CA LEU A 102 -21.80 18.68 -27.25
C LEU A 102 -21.12 17.82 -28.33
N GLN A 103 -21.68 16.65 -28.63
CA GLN A 103 -21.20 15.76 -29.70
C GLN A 103 -21.29 16.42 -31.08
N GLY A 104 -22.37 17.17 -31.34
CA GLY A 104 -22.53 17.95 -32.57
C GLY A 104 -21.47 19.03 -32.73
N ASN A 105 -21.16 19.77 -31.65
CA ASN A 105 -20.15 20.82 -31.64
C ASN A 105 -18.73 20.27 -31.82
N LYS A 106 -18.39 19.12 -31.21
CA LYS A 106 -17.11 18.43 -31.43
C LYS A 106 -16.92 18.04 -32.89
N LYS A 107 -17.95 17.48 -33.55
CA LYS A 107 -17.90 17.12 -34.97
C LYS A 107 -17.70 18.34 -35.90
N ARG A 108 -18.36 19.46 -35.61
CA ARG A 108 -18.20 20.74 -36.36
C ARG A 108 -16.83 21.39 -36.15
N ARG A 109 -16.24 21.26 -34.95
CA ARG A 109 -14.87 21.74 -34.67
C ARG A 109 -13.82 20.93 -35.43
N LEU A 110 -13.98 19.61 -35.50
CA LEU A 110 -13.07 18.73 -36.26
C LEU A 110 -13.07 19.02 -37.78
N SER A 111 -14.16 19.58 -38.33
CA SER A 111 -14.22 19.98 -39.75
C SER A 111 -13.59 21.35 -40.05
N ARG A 112 -13.23 22.16 -39.04
CA ARG A 112 -12.66 23.51 -39.18
C ARG A 112 -11.16 23.59 -38.84
N ARG A 113 -10.44 22.47 -38.94
CA ARG A 113 -9.14 22.23 -38.29
C ARG A 113 -7.93 23.00 -38.84
N ASP A 114 -8.12 24.13 -39.51
CA ASP A 114 -7.01 24.89 -40.12
C ASP A 114 -6.66 26.23 -39.45
N ASP A 115 -7.36 26.76 -38.42
CA ASP A 115 -7.06 28.16 -38.01
C ASP A 115 -7.12 28.56 -36.52
N ASN A 116 -7.33 27.65 -35.55
CA ASN A 116 -7.44 28.07 -34.13
C ASN A 116 -6.40 27.39 -33.22
N GLY A 117 -5.14 27.79 -33.37
CA GLY A 117 -4.01 27.29 -32.58
C GLY A 117 -4.05 27.64 -31.09
N LEU A 118 -4.78 28.67 -30.67
CA LEU A 118 -4.75 29.17 -29.28
C LEU A 118 -5.63 28.35 -28.32
N ASP A 119 -6.85 27.97 -28.72
CA ASP A 119 -7.72 27.09 -27.92
C ASP A 119 -7.08 25.72 -27.69
N ALA A 120 -6.40 25.19 -28.71
CA ALA A 120 -5.67 23.93 -28.60
C ALA A 120 -4.48 23.99 -27.63
N VAL A 121 -3.92 25.18 -27.39
CA VAL A 121 -2.86 25.39 -26.41
C VAL A 121 -3.43 25.42 -25.00
N PHE A 122 -4.58 26.07 -24.78
CA PHE A 122 -5.24 26.08 -23.47
C PHE A 122 -5.69 24.68 -23.03
N ASP A 123 -6.27 23.89 -23.93
CA ASP A 123 -6.64 22.49 -23.66
C ASP A 123 -5.41 21.65 -23.25
N LYS A 124 -4.25 21.93 -23.85
CA LYS A 124 -2.98 21.25 -23.53
C LYS A 124 -2.39 21.68 -22.18
N ILE A 125 -2.57 22.95 -21.81
CA ILE A 125 -2.15 23.45 -20.49
C ILE A 125 -3.00 22.80 -19.40
N GLU A 126 -4.32 22.69 -19.60
CA GLU A 126 -5.22 22.03 -18.67
C GLU A 126 -4.88 20.53 -18.53
N GLU A 127 -4.53 19.85 -19.63
CA GLU A 127 -4.03 18.47 -19.63
C GLU A 127 -2.78 18.31 -18.74
N VAL A 128 -1.81 19.21 -18.86
CA VAL A 128 -0.59 19.20 -18.04
C VAL A 128 -0.90 19.50 -16.57
N VAL A 129 -1.83 20.41 -16.28
CA VAL A 129 -2.24 20.73 -14.90
C VAL A 129 -2.87 19.52 -14.23
N LEU A 130 -3.80 18.82 -14.90
CA LEU A 130 -4.43 17.61 -14.38
C LEU A 130 -3.41 16.48 -14.18
N ALA A 131 -2.48 16.28 -15.11
CA ALA A 131 -1.39 15.32 -14.95
C ALA A 131 -0.47 15.66 -13.76
N SER A 132 -0.19 16.95 -13.54
CA SER A 132 0.70 17.43 -12.47
C SER A 132 0.09 17.29 -11.06
N GLN A 133 -1.24 17.32 -10.94
CA GLN A 133 -1.93 17.07 -9.66
C GLN A 133 -1.77 15.61 -9.22
N GLY A 134 -1.83 14.66 -10.17
CA GLY A 134 -1.58 13.25 -9.89
C GLY A 134 -0.14 12.98 -9.41
N LEU A 135 0.83 13.77 -9.90
CA LEU A 135 2.23 13.71 -9.44
C LEU A 135 2.41 14.16 -7.99
N GLN A 136 1.63 15.14 -7.51
CA GLN A 136 1.68 15.56 -6.11
C GLN A 136 1.14 14.47 -5.17
N GLU A 137 0.03 13.82 -5.52
CA GLU A 137 -0.51 12.68 -4.75
C GLU A 137 0.46 11.48 -4.73
N VAL A 138 1.14 11.22 -5.85
CA VAL A 138 2.21 10.20 -5.90
C VAL A 138 3.39 10.60 -5.04
N SER A 139 3.77 11.89 -5.04
CA SER A 139 4.84 12.40 -4.19
C SER A 139 4.50 12.30 -2.71
N THR A 140 3.24 12.56 -2.30
CA THR A 140 2.83 12.41 -0.90
C THR A 140 2.78 10.94 -0.49
N THR A 141 2.24 10.05 -1.32
CA THR A 141 2.29 8.60 -1.02
C THR A 141 3.72 8.07 -0.97
N MET A 142 4.63 8.51 -1.86
CA MET A 142 6.05 8.18 -1.77
C MET A 142 6.68 8.70 -0.47
N LYS A 143 6.30 9.89 -0.03
CA LYS A 143 6.80 10.48 1.22
C LYS A 143 6.28 9.72 2.44
N GLU A 144 5.00 9.34 2.45
CA GLU A 144 4.39 8.47 3.47
C GLU A 144 5.03 7.08 3.48
N LEU A 145 5.30 6.49 2.31
CA LEU A 145 6.01 5.21 2.20
C LEU A 145 7.46 5.31 2.68
N MET A 146 8.15 6.42 2.39
CA MET A 146 9.47 6.71 2.95
C MET A 146 9.38 6.84 4.48
N GLU A 147 8.41 7.59 4.99
CA GLU A 147 8.18 7.76 6.42
C GLU A 147 7.86 6.43 7.11
N LEU A 148 7.03 5.58 6.51
CA LEU A 148 6.74 4.21 6.95
C LEU A 148 7.99 3.32 6.91
N ALA A 149 8.82 3.42 5.85
CA ALA A 149 10.08 2.69 5.76
C ALA A 149 11.09 3.14 6.82
N SER A 150 11.13 4.44 7.16
CA SER A 150 11.95 4.97 8.27
C SER A 150 11.34 4.73 9.65
N SER A 151 10.01 4.59 9.75
CA SER A 151 9.27 4.28 10.98
C SER A 151 9.26 2.79 11.30
N ASN A 152 9.58 1.94 10.31
CA ASN A 152 10.07 0.58 10.51
C ASN A 152 11.44 0.70 11.20
N ARG A 153 11.42 1.01 12.51
CA ARG A 153 12.58 1.07 13.39
C ARG A 153 13.28 -0.28 13.38
N ARG A 154 14.13 -0.50 12.40
CA ARG A 154 15.35 -1.26 12.62
C ARG A 154 16.08 -0.48 13.71
N VAL A 155 16.28 -1.09 14.87
CA VAL A 155 17.23 -0.57 15.85
C VAL A 155 18.57 -0.54 15.11
N SER A 156 18.96 0.64 14.62
CA SER A 156 20.24 0.82 13.95
C SER A 156 21.27 0.92 15.05
N LEU A 157 21.89 -0.21 15.37
CA LEU A 157 23.02 -0.27 16.28
C LEU A 157 24.22 0.35 15.57
N ALA A 158 24.92 1.27 16.25
CA ALA A 158 26.23 1.71 15.76
C ALA A 158 27.16 0.49 15.66
N ALA A 159 28.14 0.54 14.75
CA ALA A 159 29.04 -0.60 14.51
C ALA A 159 29.73 -1.11 15.79
N ALA A 160 30.10 -0.20 16.70
CA ALA A 160 30.69 -0.55 17.99
C ALA A 160 29.71 -1.26 18.94
N GLU A 161 28.44 -0.84 18.96
CA GLU A 161 27.39 -1.47 19.77
C GLU A 161 27.06 -2.85 19.22
N ALA A 162 26.95 -2.98 17.90
CA ALA A 162 26.75 -4.26 17.23
C ALA A 162 27.89 -5.23 17.50
N ALA A 163 29.15 -4.78 17.47
CA ALA A 163 30.31 -5.59 17.83
C ALA A 163 30.27 -6.04 19.29
N THR A 164 29.93 -5.13 20.21
CA THR A 164 29.84 -5.43 21.64
C THR A 164 28.75 -6.48 21.93
N ILE A 165 27.57 -6.35 21.31
CA ILE A 165 26.48 -7.31 21.45
C ILE A 165 26.86 -8.64 20.80
N LYS A 166 27.53 -8.61 19.63
CA LYS A 166 28.04 -9.82 18.99
C LYS A 166 28.96 -10.60 19.91
N ASP A 167 29.96 -9.94 20.50
CA ASP A 167 30.91 -10.58 21.39
C ASP A 167 30.25 -11.16 22.66
N ALA A 168 29.22 -10.51 23.17
CA ALA A 168 28.47 -10.99 24.35
C ALA A 168 27.65 -12.26 24.08
N PHE A 169 27.10 -12.41 22.87
CA PHE A 169 26.18 -13.48 22.49
C PHE A 169 26.74 -14.45 21.43
N ALA A 170 28.02 -14.35 21.08
CA ALA A 170 28.70 -15.27 20.19
C ALA A 170 29.13 -16.54 20.93
N CYS A 171 29.11 -17.66 20.22
CA CYS A 171 29.70 -18.89 20.73
C CYS A 171 31.22 -18.76 20.73
N VAL A 172 31.87 -19.06 21.86
CA VAL A 172 33.35 -18.98 21.94
C VAL A 172 34.05 -19.96 21.01
N VAL A 173 33.37 -21.03 20.58
CA VAL A 173 33.89 -22.09 19.71
C VAL A 173 33.66 -21.74 18.23
N CYS A 174 32.39 -21.64 17.77
CA CYS A 174 32.10 -21.42 16.36
C CYS A 174 32.08 -19.94 15.93
N LYS A 175 32.18 -19.00 16.89
CA LYS A 175 32.11 -17.54 16.67
C LYS A 175 30.80 -17.03 16.03
N GLY A 176 29.83 -17.92 15.85
CA GLY A 176 28.50 -17.60 15.33
C GLY A 176 27.46 -17.32 16.42
N PRO A 177 26.21 -17.03 16.00
CA PRO A 177 25.10 -16.81 16.92
C PRO A 177 24.82 -18.07 17.74
N VAL A 178 24.51 -17.89 19.02
CA VAL A 178 24.35 -19.01 19.94
C VAL A 178 22.99 -19.67 19.78
N VAL A 179 23.03 -20.98 19.47
CA VAL A 179 21.86 -21.85 19.36
C VAL A 179 21.84 -22.81 20.56
N GLU A 180 20.71 -22.86 21.27
CA GLU A 180 20.60 -23.58 22.55
C GLU A 180 21.70 -23.17 23.54
N PRO A 181 21.62 -21.95 24.12
CA PRO A 181 22.70 -21.36 24.90
C PRO A 181 23.11 -22.18 26.12
N ILE A 182 24.41 -22.38 26.28
CA ILE A 182 25.05 -22.89 27.49
C ILE A 182 25.70 -21.73 28.23
N VAL A 183 25.37 -21.61 29.52
CA VAL A 183 26.05 -20.71 30.47
C VAL A 183 26.93 -21.53 31.40
N SER A 184 27.90 -20.87 32.03
CA SER A 184 28.68 -21.50 33.10
C SER A 184 28.87 -20.60 34.30
N SER A 185 28.83 -21.19 35.50
CA SER A 185 29.09 -20.52 36.77
C SER A 185 30.56 -20.15 36.97
N CYS A 186 31.50 -20.90 36.37
CA CYS A 186 32.95 -20.63 36.52
C CYS A 186 33.38 -19.26 35.97
N CYS A 187 32.70 -18.77 34.93
CA CYS A 187 32.92 -17.44 34.34
C CYS A 187 31.67 -16.56 34.36
N GLN A 188 30.61 -17.02 35.02
CA GLN A 188 29.31 -16.35 35.13
C GLN A 188 28.80 -15.77 33.81
N SER A 189 28.89 -16.55 32.73
CA SER A 189 28.64 -16.01 31.39
C SER A 189 28.13 -17.06 30.42
N LEU A 190 27.54 -16.58 29.33
CA LEU A 190 27.23 -17.37 28.16
C LEU A 190 28.55 -17.84 27.51
N VAL A 191 28.60 -19.13 27.24
CA VAL A 191 29.79 -19.82 26.73
C VAL A 191 29.61 -20.18 25.25
N GLY A 192 28.50 -20.82 24.89
CA GLY A 192 28.31 -21.19 23.49
C GLY A 192 27.10 -22.05 23.20
N CYS A 193 27.03 -22.54 21.96
CA CYS A 193 26.00 -23.46 21.50
C CYS A 193 26.15 -24.80 22.21
N ARG A 194 25.02 -25.46 22.49
CA ARG A 194 25.01 -26.80 23.09
C ARG A 194 25.91 -27.80 22.37
N SER A 195 25.76 -27.94 21.05
CA SER A 195 26.53 -28.88 20.25
C SER A 195 28.04 -28.61 20.32
N CYS A 196 28.44 -27.35 20.26
CA CYS A 196 29.85 -26.95 20.35
C CYS A 196 30.45 -27.25 21.74
N ILE A 197 29.69 -27.03 22.81
CA ILE A 197 30.16 -27.30 24.16
C ILE A 197 30.19 -28.80 24.46
N ASP A 198 29.20 -29.56 23.98
CA ASP A 198 29.19 -31.01 24.10
C ASP A 198 30.40 -31.65 23.40
N GLU A 199 30.78 -31.14 22.22
CA GLU A 199 32.00 -31.55 21.51
C GLU A 199 33.27 -31.15 22.25
N TRP A 200 33.33 -29.91 22.76
CA TRP A 200 34.48 -29.43 23.52
C TRP A 200 34.74 -30.29 24.76
N LYS A 201 33.67 -30.63 25.50
CA LYS A 201 33.71 -31.46 26.70
C LYS A 201 34.25 -32.87 26.47
N ARG A 202 34.14 -33.41 25.25
CA ARG A 202 34.74 -34.70 24.90
C ARG A 202 36.27 -34.64 24.87
N ASN A 203 36.83 -33.47 24.57
CA ASN A 203 38.25 -33.30 24.27
C ASN A 203 38.99 -32.47 25.34
N SER A 204 38.27 -31.79 26.23
CA SER A 204 38.85 -30.93 27.26
C SER A 204 38.00 -30.87 28.51
N VAL A 205 38.67 -30.76 29.66
CA VAL A 205 38.03 -30.49 30.96
C VAL A 205 37.95 -29.00 31.28
N PHE A 206 38.67 -28.16 30.53
CA PHE A 206 38.77 -26.73 30.80
C PHE A 206 37.67 -25.93 30.13
N CYS A 207 37.24 -24.85 30.77
CA CYS A 207 36.30 -23.90 30.19
C CYS A 207 36.90 -23.25 28.94
N PRO A 208 36.21 -23.27 27.78
CA PRO A 208 36.73 -22.64 26.56
C PRO A 208 36.80 -21.11 26.66
N LYS A 209 36.19 -20.50 27.68
CA LYS A 209 36.19 -19.05 27.92
C LYS A 209 37.25 -18.61 28.93
N CYS A 210 37.23 -19.14 30.15
CA CYS A 210 38.13 -18.71 31.24
C CYS A 210 39.20 -19.74 31.62
N ARG A 211 39.18 -20.95 31.03
CA ARG A 211 40.09 -22.06 31.32
C ARG A 211 40.03 -22.63 32.75
N ALA A 212 38.97 -22.38 33.51
CA ALA A 212 38.71 -23.10 34.77
C ALA A 212 38.57 -24.61 34.50
N ASP A 213 39.05 -25.43 35.43
CA ASP A 213 39.12 -26.90 35.34
C ASP A 213 37.85 -27.63 35.82
N ASP A 214 36.94 -26.91 36.47
CA ASP A 214 35.66 -27.42 36.99
C ASP A 214 34.48 -27.24 36.00
N PHE A 215 34.78 -26.95 34.73
CA PHE A 215 33.79 -26.59 33.71
C PHE A 215 32.67 -27.62 33.52
N HIS A 216 32.98 -28.91 33.58
CA HIS A 216 31.98 -29.97 33.38
C HIS A 216 30.82 -29.92 34.37
N MET A 217 31.11 -29.60 35.63
CA MET A 217 30.13 -29.55 36.72
C MET A 217 29.38 -28.22 36.79
N ASN A 218 29.91 -27.20 36.11
CA ASN A 218 29.50 -25.81 36.24
C ASN A 218 28.76 -25.26 35.02
N THR A 219 28.29 -26.12 34.12
CA THR A 219 27.53 -25.69 32.92
C THR A 219 26.05 -25.97 33.05
N GLN A 220 25.23 -25.03 32.60
CA GLN A 220 23.78 -25.19 32.54
C GLN A 220 23.25 -24.73 31.20
N ARG A 221 22.25 -25.48 30.68
CA ARG A 221 21.48 -25.05 29.52
C ARG A 221 20.51 -23.96 29.95
N LEU A 222 20.53 -22.84 29.25
CA LEU A 222 19.60 -21.74 29.45
C LEU A 222 18.38 -21.93 28.52
N THR A 223 17.19 -21.93 29.12
CA THR A 223 15.91 -22.06 28.41
C THR A 223 15.15 -20.73 28.42
N GLY A 224 14.17 -20.57 27.54
CA GLY A 224 13.34 -19.35 27.47
C GLY A 224 13.96 -18.15 26.75
N LEU A 225 15.22 -18.23 26.33
CA LEU A 225 15.91 -17.18 25.56
C LEU A 225 16.16 -17.53 24.09
N SER A 226 15.72 -18.70 23.63
CA SER A 226 15.97 -19.18 22.26
C SER A 226 15.43 -18.21 21.20
N ASP A 227 14.20 -17.73 21.35
CA ASP A 227 13.57 -16.85 20.36
C ASP A 227 14.22 -15.47 20.33
N ALA A 228 14.60 -14.95 21.50
CA ALA A 228 15.31 -13.68 21.62
C ALA A 228 16.71 -13.74 20.96
N LEU A 229 17.45 -14.84 21.18
CA LEU A 229 18.75 -15.07 20.55
C LEU A 229 18.62 -15.28 19.04
N ALA A 230 17.58 -15.97 18.56
CA ALA A 230 17.31 -16.12 17.14
C ALA A 230 17.02 -14.77 16.48
N ALA A 231 16.20 -13.92 17.13
CA ALA A 231 15.93 -12.56 16.66
C ALA A 231 17.22 -11.71 16.60
N LEU A 232 18.07 -11.78 17.63
CA LEU A 232 19.37 -11.10 17.64
C LEU A 232 20.31 -11.62 16.54
N GLY A 233 20.33 -12.94 16.31
CA GLY A 233 21.09 -13.57 15.23
C GLY A 233 20.74 -12.99 13.86
N ASN A 234 19.44 -12.85 13.58
CA ASN A 234 18.94 -12.27 12.32
C ASN A 234 19.29 -10.79 12.14
N ILE A 235 19.52 -10.05 13.22
CA ILE A 235 19.87 -8.62 13.17
C ILE A 235 21.37 -8.43 13.01
N LEU A 236 22.17 -9.25 13.68
CA LEU A 236 23.61 -9.03 13.82
C LEU A 236 24.45 -9.86 12.84
N TRP A 237 24.03 -11.08 12.49
CA TRP A 237 24.79 -12.01 11.63
C TRP A 237 24.15 -12.19 10.24
N GLN A 238 23.75 -11.07 9.62
CA GLN A 238 23.52 -10.99 8.16
C GLN A 238 24.84 -10.90 7.40
#